data_AF-A0A524NRD4-F1
#
_entry.id   AF-A0A524NRD4-F1
#
_cell.length_a   1.000
_cell.length_b   1.000
_cell.length_c   1.000
_cell.angle_alpha   90.00
_cell.angle_beta   90.00
_cell.angle_gamma   90.00
#
_symmetry.space_group_name_H-M   'P 1'
#
loop_
_entity.id
_entity.type
_entity.pdbx_description
1 polymer ?
#
loop_
_entity_poly.entity_id
_entity_poly.type
_entity_poly.pdbx_seq_one_letter_code
_entity_poly.pdbx_strand_id
1 'polypeptide(L)' 'MVKLRETPIEIGKEEFTEIGHYLINSIADFLETIRKGSVTPAESSEQLQEILGSASLPENGTSASEVMARA' A
#
# COMPACT_ATOMS: atom_id res chain seq x y z
N MET A 1 28.34 -23.30 10.94
CA MET A 1 27.47 -22.46 10.08
C MET A 1 26.40 -21.87 10.95
N VAL A 2 26.32 -20.54 11.05
CA VAL A 2 25.30 -19.86 11.85
C VAL A 2 24.02 -19.80 11.01
N LYS A 3 22.93 -20.38 11.53
CA LYS A 3 21.62 -20.33 10.87
C LYS A 3 20.99 -18.99 11.23
N LEU A 4 20.89 -18.07 10.28
CA LEU A 4 20.17 -16.82 10.45
C LEU A 4 18.67 -17.12 10.58
N ARG A 5 17.99 -16.39 11.44
CA ARG A 5 16.56 -16.54 11.67
C ARG A 5 15.85 -15.79 10.55
N GLU A 6 15.49 -16.49 9.48
CA GLU A 6 14.66 -15.91 8.43
C GLU A 6 13.29 -15.58 9.04
N THR A 7 12.94 -14.30 9.02
CA THR A 7 11.62 -13.84 9.48
C THR A 7 10.76 -13.55 8.26
N PRO A 8 9.47 -13.94 8.25
CA PRO A 8 8.58 -13.64 7.12
C PRO A 8 8.41 -12.13 6.82
N ILE A 9 8.85 -11.27 7.74
CA ILE A 9 8.79 -9.81 7.63
C ILE A 9 10.16 -9.19 7.27
N GLU A 10 11.17 -10.01 7.01
CA GLU A 10 12.52 -9.53 6.74
C GLU A 10 12.53 -8.72 5.45
N ILE A 11 12.87 -7.43 5.58
CA ILE A 11 13.00 -6.49 4.47
C ILE A 11 14.43 -5.96 4.53
N GLY A 12 15.12 -5.98 3.39
CA GLY A 12 16.47 -5.42 3.28
C GLY A 12 16.48 -3.92 3.53
N LYS A 13 17.62 -3.38 3.97
CA LYS A 13 17.76 -1.92 4.21
C LYS A 13 17.43 -1.12 2.96
N GLU A 14 17.93 -1.55 1.81
CA GLU A 14 17.77 -0.88 0.51
C GLU A 14 16.29 -0.88 0.11
N GLU A 15 15.64 -2.05 0.17
CA GLU A 15 14.21 -2.21 -0.12
C GLU A 15 13.33 -1.37 0.82
N PHE A 16 13.61 -1.41 2.13
CA PHE A 16 12.88 -0.60 3.11
C PHE A 16 13.02 0.91 2.83
N THR A 17 14.22 1.36 2.46
CA THR A 17 14.50 2.76 2.16
C THR A 17 13.74 3.20 0.90
N GLU A 18 13.76 2.37 -0.14
CA GLU A 18 13.06 2.63 -1.40
C GLU A 18 11.53 2.74 -1.18
N ILE A 19 10.93 1.74 -0.53
CA ILE A 19 9.49 1.74 -0.21
C ILE A 19 9.10 2.93 0.65
N GLY A 20 9.94 3.27 1.65
CA GLY A 20 9.70 4.40 2.54
C GLY A 20 9.68 5.73 1.79
N HIS A 21 10.63 5.96 0.88
CA HIS A 21 10.65 7.17 0.07
C HIS A 21 9.46 7.24 -0.89
N TYR A 22 9.09 6.12 -1.52
CA TYR A 22 7.88 6.05 -2.35
C TYR A 22 6.63 6.46 -1.56
N LEU A 23 6.41 5.86 -0.38
CA LEU A 23 5.25 6.16 0.45
C LEU A 23 5.16 7.63 0.86
N ILE A 24 6.30 8.21 1.28
CA ILE A 24 6.36 9.62 1.67
C ILE A 24 5.98 10.53 0.49
N ASN A 25 6.50 10.24 -0.70
CA ASN A 25 6.19 11.03 -1.91
C ASN A 25 4.71 10.90 -2.27
N SER A 26 4.13 9.70 -2.28
CA SER A 26 2.71 9.49 -2.59
C SER A 26 1.78 10.23 -1.62
N ILE A 27 2.11 10.24 -0.33
CA ILE A 27 1.35 11.00 0.67
C ILE A 27 1.50 12.52 0.43
N ALA A 28 2.71 12.99 0.12
CA ALA A 28 2.95 14.40 -0.16
C ALA A 28 2.14 14.89 -1.37
N ASP A 29 2.14 14.12 -2.47
CA ASP A 29 1.39 14.42 -3.68
C ASP A 29 -0.14 14.42 -3.41
N PHE A 30 -0.62 13.46 -2.62
CA PHE A 30 -2.00 13.45 -2.16
C PHE A 30 -2.35 14.72 -1.35
N LEU A 31 -1.50 15.12 -0.40
CA LEU A 31 -1.72 16.32 0.41
C LEU A 31 -1.66 17.61 -0.40
N GLU A 32 -0.88 17.68 -1.47
CA GLU A 32 -0.88 18.82 -2.39
C GLU A 32 -2.23 18.95 -3.13
N THR A 33 -2.84 17.81 -3.48
CA THR A 33 -4.11 17.77 -4.21
C THR A 33 -5.34 17.82 -3.32
N ILE A 34 -5.21 17.56 -2.01
CA ILE A 34 -6.35 17.41 -1.08
C ILE A 34 -7.29 18.62 -1.05
N ARG A 35 -6.75 19.84 -1.26
CA ARG A 35 -7.55 21.07 -1.31
C ARG A 35 -8.47 21.16 -2.54
N LYS A 36 -8.21 20.35 -3.57
CA LYS A 36 -8.99 20.29 -4.82
C LYS A 36 -10.06 19.18 -4.77
N GLY A 37 -9.99 18.28 -3.80
CA GLY A 37 -10.92 17.16 -3.66
C GLY A 37 -12.23 17.54 -2.97
N SER A 38 -13.32 16.84 -3.29
CA SER A 38 -14.60 16.96 -2.57
C SER A 38 -14.49 16.35 -1.18
N VAL A 39 -14.93 17.06 -0.14
CA VAL A 39 -14.84 16.62 1.27
C VAL A 39 -15.65 15.34 1.53
N THR A 40 -16.72 15.09 0.77
CA THR A 40 -17.49 13.85 0.88
C THR A 40 -18.03 13.45 -0.50
N PRO A 41 -17.36 12.53 -1.19
CA PRO A 41 -18.00 11.78 -2.28
C PRO A 41 -19.16 10.98 -1.68
N ALA A 42 -20.38 11.17 -2.18
CA ALA A 42 -21.56 10.45 -1.71
C ALA A 42 -21.66 9.05 -2.34
N GLU A 43 -20.54 8.33 -2.39
CA GLU A 43 -20.45 6.99 -2.97
C GLU A 43 -21.15 5.98 -2.06
N SER A 44 -21.91 5.07 -2.66
CA SER A 44 -22.55 3.97 -1.94
C SER A 44 -21.54 2.87 -1.61
N SER A 45 -21.86 2.06 -0.60
CA SER A 45 -21.07 0.86 -0.27
C SER A 45 -20.91 -0.09 -1.45
N GLU A 46 -21.91 -0.16 -2.34
CA GLU A 46 -21.88 -1.01 -3.55
C GLU A 46 -20.84 -0.48 -4.56
N GLN A 47 -20.81 0.84 -4.78
CA GLN A 47 -19.81 1.47 -5.66
C GLN A 47 -18.38 1.25 -5.15
N LEU A 48 -18.18 1.34 -3.83
CA LEU A 48 -16.87 1.07 -3.22
C LEU A 48 -16.48 -0.42 -3.33
N GLN A 49 -17.44 -1.34 -3.22
CA GLN A 49 -17.18 -2.78 -3.40
C GLN A 49 -16.82 -3.13 -4.84
N GLU A 50 -17.40 -2.46 -5.84
CA GLU A 50 -17.00 -2.64 -7.24
C GLU A 50 -15.54 -2.21 -7.48
N ILE A 51 -15.10 -1.14 -6.82
CA ILE A 51 -13.71 -0.65 -6.92
C ILE A 51 -12.73 -1.62 -6.24
N LEU A 52 -13.05 -2.09 -5.04
CA LEU A 52 -12.20 -3.00 -4.27
C LEU A 52 -12.20 -4.44 -4.84
N GLY A 53 -13.26 -4.79 -5.57
CA GLY A 53 -13.50 -6.13 -6.07
C GLY A 53 -13.91 -7.13 -4.97
N SER A 54 -14.05 -8.40 -5.37
CA SER A 54 -14.47 -9.50 -4.50
C SER A 54 -13.34 -10.46 -4.14
N ALA A 55 -12.08 -10.00 -4.26
CA ALA A 55 -10.93 -10.82 -3.95
C ALA A 55 -10.88 -11.15 -2.45
N SER A 56 -10.77 -12.43 -2.14
CA SER A 56 -10.46 -12.89 -0.79
C SER A 56 -9.07 -12.40 -0.36
N LEU A 57 -8.88 -12.18 0.94
CA LEU A 57 -7.58 -11.83 1.48
C LEU A 57 -6.54 -12.90 1.12
N PRO A 58 -5.30 -12.51 0.77
CA PRO A 58 -4.28 -13.46 0.38
C PRO A 58 -3.84 -14.30 1.58
N GLU A 59 -3.68 -15.62 1.38
CA GLU A 59 -3.19 -16.53 2.43
C GLU A 59 -1.71 -16.35 2.75
N ASN A 60 -0.95 -15.79 1.81
CA ASN A 60 0.48 -15.50 1.93
C ASN A 60 0.75 -14.01 1.73
N GLY A 61 1.82 -13.51 2.32
CA GLY A 61 2.27 -12.13 2.07
C GLY A 61 2.63 -11.91 0.59
N THR A 62 2.36 -10.70 0.10
CA THR A 62 2.83 -10.22 -1.20
C THR A 62 3.94 -9.19 -1.00
N SER A 63 4.70 -8.90 -2.05
CA SER A 63 5.76 -7.89 -1.95
C SER A 63 5.19 -6.51 -1.61
N ALA A 64 5.92 -5.72 -0.84
CA ALA A 64 5.50 -4.37 -0.49
C ALA A 64 5.30 -3.49 -1.75
N SER A 65 6.15 -3.66 -2.76
CA SER A 65 6.01 -2.95 -4.05
C SER A 65 4.70 -3.27 -4.76
N GLU A 66 4.20 -4.50 -4.69
CA GLU A 66 2.91 -4.87 -5.28
C GLU A 66 1.74 -4.22 -4.55
N VAL A 67 1.81 -4.13 -3.21
CA VAL A 67 0.80 -3.42 -2.41
C VAL A 67 0.81 -1.92 -2.76
N MET A 68 2.00 -1.32 -2.86
CA MET A 68 2.18 0.09 -3.16
C MET A 68 1.75 0.48 -4.58
N ALA A 69 1.79 -0.44 -5.54
CA ALA A 69 1.30 -0.20 -6.92
C ALA A 69 -0.23 -0.16 -7.03
N ARG A 70 -0.95 -0.64 -6.01
CA ARG A 70 -2.42 -0.61 -5.94
C ARG A 70 -2.95 0.53 -5.08
N ALA A 71 -2.06 1.25 -4.39
CA ALA A 71 -2.37 2.42 -3.55
C ALA A 71 -2.42 3.69 -4.41
#